data_AF-J3N1Y1-F1
#
_entry.id   AF-J3N1Y1-F1
#
_cell.length_a   1.000
_cell.length_b   1.000
_cell.length_c   1.000
_cell.angle_alpha   90.00
_cell.angle_beta   90.00
_cell.angle_gamma   90.00
#
_symmetry.space_group_name_H-M   'P 1'
#
loop_
_entity.id
_entity.type
_entity.pdbx_description
1 polymer ?
#
loop_
_entity_poly.entity_id
_entity_poly.type
_entity_poly.pdbx_seq_one_letter_code
_entity_poly.pdbx_strand_id
1 'polypeptide(L)'
;MVCQSMMNFSYINNIAGRSDVEAAQNLFPNWPLEKGLQFLEDKEAKYRSLAKERLEPVKSLAKVVQWVKDHGYKRAAVTNALRINSELMISLLGLTDFFQAVIVGGECEKPKPAPFPYLKALKELQVCAKHTFIFEVNHYYSLLSCANQCVLLFQDSALDTRAGVAAGIPVVAVATRNPEKSLLDAGATLIIKDYEDPKLWSVLEEIDA
;
A
#
# COMPACT_ATOMS: atom_id res chain seq x y z
N MET A 1 1.99 21.83 17.43
CA MET A 1 3.10 21.33 16.59
C MET A 1 3.58 19.94 17.04
N VAL A 2 2.65 19.05 17.45
CA VAL A 2 2.98 17.73 18.06
C VAL A 2 2.65 16.57 17.11
N CYS A 3 1.94 16.81 16.00
CA CYS A 3 1.47 15.75 15.11
C CYS A 3 2.56 15.15 14.19
N GLN A 4 3.56 15.88 13.72
CA GLN A 4 4.38 15.35 12.62
C GLN A 4 5.56 14.45 13.03
N SER A 5 6.11 14.58 14.24
CA SER A 5 7.34 13.86 14.64
C SER A 5 7.13 12.72 15.64
N MET A 6 6.00 12.65 16.36
CA MET A 6 5.65 11.54 17.27
C MET A 6 4.87 10.40 16.58
N MET A 7 4.57 10.52 15.28
CA MET A 7 3.64 9.63 14.59
C MET A 7 4.19 8.25 14.21
N ASN A 8 5.47 8.06 13.90
CA ASN A 8 5.88 6.82 13.22
C ASN A 8 5.86 5.56 14.11
N PHE A 9 6.32 5.61 15.37
CA PHE A 9 6.36 4.41 16.23
C PHE A 9 5.03 4.14 16.97
N SER A 10 4.34 5.20 17.39
CA SER A 10 3.03 5.09 18.07
C SER A 10 1.92 4.66 17.10
N TYR A 11 1.93 5.17 15.86
CA TYR A 11 0.92 4.81 14.86
C TYR A 11 0.97 3.33 14.47
N ILE A 12 2.17 2.80 14.22
CA ILE A 12 2.35 1.40 13.82
C ILE A 12 1.92 0.44 14.94
N ASN A 13 2.28 0.73 16.19
CA ASN A 13 1.98 -0.16 17.31
C ASN A 13 0.53 -0.05 17.82
N ASN A 14 -0.07 1.13 17.71
CA ASN A 14 -1.38 1.41 18.31
C ASN A 14 -2.53 1.49 17.31
N ILE A 15 -2.27 1.66 16.00
CA ILE A 15 -3.30 1.91 14.98
C ILE A 15 -3.19 0.94 13.80
N ALA A 16 -2.01 0.77 13.21
CA ALA A 16 -1.87 0.02 11.96
C ALA A 16 -2.26 -1.46 12.13
N GLY A 17 -3.22 -1.92 11.33
CA GLY A 17 -3.68 -3.33 11.30
C GLY A 17 -4.60 -3.73 12.46
N ARG A 18 -5.04 -2.79 13.29
CA ARG A 18 -5.97 -3.03 14.42
C ARG A 18 -7.39 -2.60 14.07
N SER A 19 -8.38 -3.14 14.79
CA SER A 19 -9.75 -2.62 14.73
C SER A 19 -9.82 -1.20 15.30
N ASP A 20 -10.84 -0.43 14.90
CA ASP A 20 -11.06 0.92 15.46
C ASP A 20 -11.26 0.90 16.97
N VAL A 21 -11.88 -0.16 17.51
CA VAL A 21 -12.04 -0.34 18.96
C VAL A 21 -10.69 -0.50 19.64
N GLU A 22 -9.84 -1.41 19.15
CA GLU A 22 -8.49 -1.59 19.69
C GLU A 22 -7.64 -0.33 19.52
N ALA A 23 -7.73 0.34 18.37
CA ALA A 23 -7.02 1.58 18.13
C ALA A 23 -7.46 2.69 19.08
N ALA A 24 -8.77 2.85 19.29
CA ALA A 24 -9.32 3.82 20.23
C ALA A 24 -8.86 3.53 21.67
N GLN A 25 -8.89 2.27 22.10
CA GLN A 25 -8.44 1.86 23.43
C GLN A 25 -6.93 2.02 23.62
N ASN A 26 -6.11 1.72 22.60
CA ASN A 26 -4.65 1.87 22.69
C ASN A 26 -4.22 3.34 22.71
N LEU A 27 -4.86 4.18 21.90
CA LEU A 27 -4.53 5.61 21.84
C LEU A 27 -5.10 6.39 23.03
N PHE A 28 -6.30 6.03 23.46
CA PHE A 28 -7.07 6.77 24.46
C PHE A 28 -7.63 5.83 25.54
N PRO A 29 -6.77 5.12 26.29
CA PRO A 29 -7.20 4.13 27.28
C PRO A 29 -8.08 4.71 28.40
N ASN A 30 -7.96 6.02 28.64
CA ASN A 30 -8.70 6.74 29.69
C ASN A 30 -9.93 7.50 29.14
N TRP A 31 -10.27 7.37 27.86
CA TRP A 31 -11.46 8.01 27.29
C TRP A 31 -12.64 7.02 27.27
N PRO A 32 -13.89 7.52 27.33
CA PRO A 32 -15.04 6.73 26.89
C PRO A 32 -14.79 6.20 25.47
N LEU A 33 -15.11 4.93 25.23
CA LEU A 33 -14.83 4.27 23.95
C LEU A 33 -15.45 5.04 22.78
N GLU A 34 -16.68 5.51 22.94
CA GLU A 34 -17.42 6.26 21.92
C GLU A 34 -16.67 7.54 21.51
N LYS A 35 -16.04 8.22 22.48
CA LYS A 35 -15.24 9.42 22.20
C LYS A 35 -13.96 9.07 21.42
N GLY A 36 -13.32 7.95 21.74
CA GLY A 36 -12.16 7.46 21.00
C GLY A 36 -12.51 7.07 19.57
N LEU A 37 -13.65 6.40 19.36
CA LEU A 37 -14.16 6.04 18.04
C LEU A 37 -14.49 7.29 17.20
N GLN A 38 -15.18 8.28 17.79
CA GLN A 38 -15.45 9.56 17.11
C GLN A 38 -14.17 10.26 16.67
N PHE A 39 -13.13 10.26 17.52
CA PHE A 39 -11.83 10.84 17.15
C PHE A 39 -11.21 10.13 15.94
N LEU A 40 -11.28 8.80 15.86
CA LEU A 40 -10.78 8.05 14.71
C LEU A 40 -11.57 8.39 13.45
N GLU A 41 -12.89 8.48 13.53
CA GLU A 41 -13.73 8.89 12.41
C GLU A 41 -13.39 10.31 11.92
N ASP A 42 -13.26 11.27 12.85
CA ASP A 42 -12.88 12.65 12.55
C ASP A 42 -11.48 12.73 11.91
N LYS A 43 -10.54 11.92 12.40
CA LYS A 43 -9.19 11.77 11.83
C LYS A 43 -9.28 11.29 10.38
N GLU A 44 -10.10 10.28 10.10
CA GLU A 44 -10.30 9.76 8.75
C GLU A 44 -10.98 10.77 7.82
N ALA A 45 -11.99 11.50 8.31
CA ALA A 45 -12.62 12.59 7.57
C ALA A 45 -11.62 13.70 7.24
N LYS A 46 -10.78 14.08 8.20
CA LYS A 46 -9.74 15.09 8.00
C LYS A 46 -8.68 14.61 7.00
N TYR A 47 -8.27 13.35 7.07
CA TYR A 47 -7.37 12.74 6.09
C TYR A 47 -7.94 12.85 4.68
N ARG A 48 -9.20 12.43 4.45
CA ARG A 48 -9.86 12.55 3.15
C ARG A 48 -9.95 13.99 2.64
N SER A 49 -10.18 14.96 3.51
CA SER A 49 -10.18 16.38 3.15
C SER A 49 -8.80 16.85 2.70
N LEU A 50 -7.74 16.53 3.46
CA LEU A 50 -6.37 16.92 3.12
C LEU A 50 -5.87 16.24 1.84
N ALA A 51 -6.33 15.02 1.57
CA ALA A 51 -6.03 14.29 0.36
C ALA A 51 -6.44 15.05 -0.90
N LYS A 52 -7.67 15.55 -0.92
CA LYS A 52 -8.21 16.30 -2.06
C LYS A 52 -7.39 17.56 -2.38
N GLU A 53 -6.72 18.13 -1.38
CA GLU A 53 -5.94 19.36 -1.52
C GLU A 53 -4.45 19.12 -1.80
N ARG A 54 -3.88 18.00 -1.34
CA ARG A 54 -2.42 17.81 -1.20
C ARG A 54 -1.88 16.50 -1.76
N LEU A 55 -2.74 15.68 -2.35
CA LEU A 55 -2.33 14.42 -2.97
C LEU A 55 -1.40 14.71 -4.15
N GLU A 56 -0.17 14.25 -4.05
CA GLU A 56 0.80 14.24 -5.13
C GLU A 56 1.19 12.80 -5.47
N PRO A 57 1.20 12.44 -6.77
CA PRO A 57 1.69 11.14 -7.20
C PRO A 57 3.19 11.02 -6.94
N VAL A 58 3.67 9.79 -6.70
CA VAL A 58 5.11 9.51 -6.67
C VAL A 58 5.72 9.90 -8.02
N LYS A 59 6.96 10.39 -8.01
CA LYS A 59 7.62 10.83 -9.24
C LYS A 59 7.59 9.72 -10.30
N SER A 60 7.18 10.09 -11.52
CA SER A 60 7.06 9.20 -12.68
C SER A 60 6.09 8.02 -12.52
N LEU A 61 5.12 8.15 -11.61
CA LEU A 61 3.99 7.25 -11.44
C LEU A 61 3.31 6.91 -12.78
N ALA A 62 3.01 7.94 -13.59
CA ALA A 62 2.36 7.79 -14.90
C ALA A 62 3.17 6.95 -15.90
N LYS A 63 4.51 6.97 -15.81
CA LYS A 63 5.37 6.18 -16.70
C LYS A 63 5.18 4.69 -16.45
N VAL A 64 5.14 4.29 -15.17
CA VAL A 64 4.85 2.90 -14.80
C VAL A 64 3.41 2.54 -15.16
N VAL A 65 2.42 3.40 -14.90
CA VAL A 65 1.02 3.18 -15.36
C VAL A 65 0.97 2.81 -16.82
N GLN A 66 1.64 3.61 -17.66
CA GLN A 66 1.58 3.43 -19.11
C GLN A 66 2.25 2.12 -19.51
N TRP A 67 3.46 1.85 -18.99
CA TRP A 67 4.14 0.57 -19.20
C TRP A 67 3.25 -0.61 -18.79
N VAL A 68 2.52 -0.51 -17.66
CA VAL A 68 1.57 -1.55 -17.24
C VAL A 68 0.47 -1.81 -18.28
N LYS A 69 -0.10 -0.73 -18.80
CA LYS A 69 -1.20 -0.78 -19.77
C LYS A 69 -0.75 -1.39 -21.08
N ASP A 70 0.41 -0.97 -21.58
CA ASP A 70 0.95 -1.39 -22.87
C ASP A 70 1.21 -2.90 -22.92
N HIS A 71 1.51 -3.52 -21.78
CA HIS A 71 1.77 -4.95 -21.64
C HIS A 71 0.53 -5.77 -21.21
N GLY A 72 -0.62 -5.13 -21.01
CA GLY A 72 -1.87 -5.84 -20.73
C GLY A 72 -1.94 -6.55 -19.37
N TYR A 73 -1.07 -6.21 -18.41
CA TYR A 73 -1.01 -6.88 -17.10
C TYR A 73 -2.28 -6.67 -16.29
N LYS A 74 -2.85 -7.74 -15.70
CA LYS A 74 -3.97 -7.62 -14.74
C LYS A 74 -3.58 -6.79 -13.52
N ARG A 75 -4.54 -6.14 -12.83
CA ARG A 75 -4.23 -5.24 -11.72
C ARG A 75 -5.23 -5.20 -10.58
N ALA A 76 -4.74 -4.99 -9.37
CA ALA A 76 -5.52 -4.60 -8.20
C ALA A 76 -4.75 -3.70 -7.22
N ALA A 77 -5.47 -3.07 -6.32
CA ALA A 77 -4.91 -2.37 -5.17
C ALA A 77 -5.08 -3.23 -3.92
N VAL A 78 -4.13 -3.22 -2.98
CA VAL A 78 -4.16 -4.06 -1.75
C VAL A 78 -3.68 -3.28 -0.54
N THR A 79 -4.59 -2.86 0.32
CA THR A 79 -4.27 -1.90 1.38
C THR A 79 -4.97 -2.23 2.68
N ASN A 80 -4.36 -1.88 3.81
CA ASN A 80 -5.04 -1.90 5.12
C ASN A 80 -5.90 -0.64 5.36
N ALA A 81 -5.87 0.35 4.47
CA ALA A 81 -6.72 1.52 4.56
C ALA A 81 -8.19 1.16 4.34
N LEU A 82 -9.09 1.96 4.92
CA LEU A 82 -10.53 1.81 4.70
C LEU A 82 -10.86 1.88 3.20
N ARG A 83 -11.89 1.14 2.78
CA ARG A 83 -12.36 1.13 1.39
C ARG A 83 -12.60 2.53 0.83
N ILE A 84 -13.36 3.35 1.56
CA ILE A 84 -13.68 4.73 1.19
C ILE A 84 -12.43 5.61 0.96
N ASN A 85 -11.39 5.40 1.77
CA ASN A 85 -10.13 6.12 1.62
C ASN A 85 -9.36 5.64 0.40
N SER A 86 -9.33 4.33 0.21
CA SER A 86 -8.62 3.67 -0.88
C SER A 86 -9.21 4.09 -2.23
N GLU A 87 -10.53 4.00 -2.36
CA GLU A 87 -11.27 4.40 -3.56
C GLU A 87 -11.14 5.91 -3.83
N LEU A 88 -11.15 6.75 -2.79
CA LEU A 88 -10.89 8.18 -2.94
C LEU A 88 -9.49 8.44 -3.51
N MET A 89 -8.45 7.79 -2.98
CA MET A 89 -7.09 7.97 -3.49
C MET A 89 -6.97 7.48 -4.93
N ILE A 90 -7.61 6.35 -5.28
CA ILE A 90 -7.63 5.81 -6.64
C ILE A 90 -8.24 6.82 -7.60
N SER A 91 -9.37 7.40 -7.20
CA SER A 91 -10.08 8.40 -7.99
C SER A 91 -9.25 9.66 -8.19
N LEU A 92 -8.67 10.21 -7.12
CA LEU A 92 -7.90 11.45 -7.19
C LEU A 92 -6.61 11.31 -8.01
N LEU A 93 -6.04 10.10 -8.10
CA LEU A 93 -4.89 9.80 -8.95
C LEU A 93 -5.27 9.51 -10.41
N GLY A 94 -6.56 9.46 -10.76
CA GLY A 94 -7.04 9.17 -12.10
C GLY A 94 -6.94 7.68 -12.48
N LEU A 95 -7.08 6.78 -11.51
CA LEU A 95 -6.79 5.35 -11.66
C LEU A 95 -8.01 4.45 -11.42
N THR A 96 -9.21 5.02 -11.38
CA THR A 96 -10.46 4.29 -11.16
C THR A 96 -10.60 3.07 -12.08
N ASP A 97 -10.31 3.23 -13.36
CA ASP A 97 -10.44 2.15 -14.36
C ASP A 97 -9.15 1.34 -14.54
N PHE A 98 -8.09 1.68 -13.80
CA PHE A 98 -6.81 1.00 -13.92
C PHE A 98 -6.82 -0.34 -13.19
N PHE A 99 -7.43 -0.40 -12.00
CA PHE A 99 -7.49 -1.61 -11.18
C PHE A 99 -8.74 -2.45 -11.50
N GLN A 100 -8.57 -3.76 -11.64
CA GLN A 100 -9.68 -4.71 -11.76
C GLN A 100 -10.23 -5.13 -10.40
N ALA A 101 -9.44 -5.01 -9.32
CA ALA A 101 -9.91 -5.23 -7.96
C ALA A 101 -9.28 -4.26 -6.96
N VAL A 102 -9.96 -4.06 -5.83
CA VAL A 102 -9.46 -3.29 -4.69
C VAL A 102 -9.66 -4.14 -3.44
N ILE A 103 -8.57 -4.71 -2.94
CA ILE A 103 -8.54 -5.56 -1.75
C ILE A 103 -8.24 -4.71 -0.53
N VAL A 104 -9.18 -4.72 0.40
CA VAL A 104 -9.02 -4.09 1.71
C VAL A 104 -8.66 -5.15 2.74
N GLY A 105 -7.54 -4.96 3.43
CA GLY A 105 -6.99 -5.91 4.39
C GLY A 105 -7.92 -6.14 5.59
N GLY A 106 -8.63 -5.08 6.03
CA GLY A 106 -9.68 -5.20 7.06
C GLY A 106 -10.90 -6.02 6.63
N GLU A 107 -11.03 -6.35 5.34
CA GLU A 107 -12.09 -7.22 4.78
C GLU A 107 -11.55 -8.62 4.43
N CYS A 108 -10.33 -8.95 4.87
CA CYS A 108 -9.70 -10.25 4.71
C CYS A 108 -9.68 -11.01 6.04
N GLU A 109 -9.32 -12.30 6.02
CA GLU A 109 -9.21 -13.12 7.23
C GLU A 109 -8.31 -12.48 8.29
N LYS A 110 -7.15 -11.97 7.86
CA LYS A 110 -6.31 -11.05 8.64
C LYS A 110 -5.72 -9.98 7.74
N PRO A 111 -5.58 -8.73 8.22
CA PRO A 111 -4.89 -7.67 7.49
C PRO A 111 -3.38 -7.96 7.39
N LYS A 112 -2.66 -7.15 6.60
CA LYS A 112 -1.19 -7.18 6.61
C LYS A 112 -0.68 -6.93 8.04
N PRO A 113 0.40 -7.60 8.51
CA PRO A 113 1.41 -8.34 7.74
C PRO A 113 1.03 -9.76 7.29
N ALA A 114 -0.18 -10.24 7.57
CA ALA A 114 -0.59 -11.53 7.05
C ALA A 114 -0.67 -11.52 5.51
N PRO A 115 -0.42 -12.64 4.82
CA PRO A 115 -0.40 -12.70 3.36
C PRO A 115 -1.80 -12.67 2.73
N PHE A 116 -2.88 -12.82 3.53
CA PHE A 116 -4.25 -13.00 3.03
C PHE A 116 -4.73 -11.92 2.05
N PRO A 117 -4.43 -10.62 2.22
CA PRO A 117 -4.84 -9.61 1.25
C PRO A 117 -4.21 -9.84 -0.14
N TYR A 118 -2.93 -10.28 -0.20
CA TYR A 118 -2.29 -10.62 -1.46
C TYR A 118 -2.82 -11.93 -2.04
N LEU A 119 -3.05 -12.95 -1.21
CA LEU A 119 -3.65 -14.22 -1.66
C LEU A 119 -5.07 -14.02 -2.22
N LYS A 120 -5.88 -13.16 -1.60
CA LYS A 120 -7.22 -12.80 -2.07
C LYS A 120 -7.16 -12.14 -3.43
N ALA A 121 -6.22 -11.22 -3.63
CA ALA A 121 -6.01 -10.60 -4.91
C ALA A 121 -5.54 -11.55 -6.01
N LEU A 122 -4.58 -12.44 -5.72
CA LEU A 122 -4.16 -13.47 -6.68
C LEU A 122 -5.36 -14.30 -7.15
N LYS A 123 -6.25 -14.64 -6.21
CA LYS A 123 -7.49 -15.37 -6.49
C LYS A 123 -8.48 -14.55 -7.33
N GLU A 124 -8.77 -13.30 -6.94
CA GLU A 124 -9.73 -12.43 -7.65
C GLU A 124 -9.28 -12.14 -9.09
N LEU A 125 -7.98 -11.97 -9.30
CA LEU A 125 -7.44 -11.72 -10.62
C LEU A 125 -7.11 -13.01 -11.37
N GLN A 126 -7.23 -14.19 -10.75
CA GLN A 126 -6.95 -15.51 -11.32
C GLN A 126 -5.53 -15.63 -11.88
N VAL A 127 -4.55 -15.49 -10.99
CA VAL A 127 -3.12 -15.52 -11.30
C VAL A 127 -2.32 -16.28 -10.24
N CYS A 128 -1.03 -16.49 -10.46
CA CYS A 128 -0.15 -17.17 -9.51
C CYS A 128 1.03 -16.30 -9.09
N ALA A 129 1.47 -16.45 -7.83
CA ALA A 129 2.55 -15.66 -7.25
C ALA A 129 3.87 -15.68 -8.03
N LYS A 130 4.16 -16.76 -8.77
CA LYS A 130 5.39 -16.91 -9.59
C LYS A 130 5.47 -15.90 -10.73
N HIS A 131 4.31 -15.47 -11.22
CA HIS A 131 4.17 -14.44 -12.23
C HIS A 131 3.38 -13.33 -11.54
N THR A 132 3.99 -12.66 -10.57
CA THR A 132 3.41 -11.50 -9.89
C THR A 132 4.60 -10.78 -9.27
N PHE A 133 4.61 -9.46 -9.30
CA PHE A 133 5.48 -8.67 -8.46
C PHE A 133 4.69 -7.50 -7.90
N ILE A 134 5.13 -7.03 -6.74
CA ILE A 134 4.45 -5.98 -5.97
C ILE A 134 5.32 -4.73 -6.02
N PHE A 135 4.70 -3.57 -6.21
CA PHE A 135 5.34 -2.30 -5.84
C PHE A 135 4.77 -1.85 -4.50
N GLU A 136 5.63 -1.68 -3.51
CA GLU A 136 5.28 -1.04 -2.24
C GLU A 136 5.80 0.41 -2.24
N VAL A 137 4.98 1.38 -1.82
CA VAL A 137 5.38 2.80 -1.75
C VAL A 137 4.90 3.53 -0.49
N ASN A 138 5.75 4.42 0.07
CA ASN A 138 5.50 5.21 1.28
C ASN A 138 5.01 6.60 0.93
N HIS A 139 3.79 6.66 0.42
CA HIS A 139 3.06 7.90 0.47
C HIS A 139 1.63 7.57 0.85
N TYR A 140 1.04 8.43 1.70
CA TYR A 140 -0.38 8.40 2.09
C TYR A 140 -1.37 8.45 0.89
N TYR A 141 -0.86 8.37 -0.34
CA TYR A 141 -1.25 9.12 -1.52
C TYR A 141 -0.64 8.58 -2.83
N SER A 142 -0.16 7.35 -2.88
CA SER A 142 0.21 6.74 -4.16
C SER A 142 -0.63 5.48 -4.34
N LEU A 143 -0.91 5.11 -5.58
CA LEU A 143 -1.64 3.92 -6.01
C LEU A 143 -1.07 3.44 -7.36
N LEU A 144 0.06 2.72 -7.48
CA LEU A 144 0.32 1.90 -8.70
C LEU A 144 1.28 0.72 -8.50
N SER A 145 0.97 -0.46 -9.06
CA SER A 145 1.91 -1.55 -9.31
C SER A 145 1.74 -2.07 -10.75
N CYS A 146 2.69 -2.92 -11.17
CA CYS A 146 2.77 -3.70 -12.40
C CYS A 146 3.25 -5.14 -12.11
N ALA A 147 2.90 -6.14 -12.94
CA ALA A 147 3.61 -7.42 -13.22
C ALA A 147 2.81 -8.47 -14.00
N ASN A 148 3.51 -9.30 -14.78
CA ASN A 148 3.06 -10.51 -15.50
C ASN A 148 1.92 -11.25 -14.80
N GLN A 149 0.65 -10.98 -15.13
CA GLN A 149 -0.49 -11.48 -14.36
C GLN A 149 -0.49 -11.03 -12.87
N CYS A 150 -0.65 -9.72 -12.63
CA CYS A 150 -1.19 -9.03 -11.43
C CYS A 150 -0.31 -8.01 -10.72
N VAL A 151 -0.96 -6.90 -10.39
CA VAL A 151 -0.47 -5.70 -9.69
C VAL A 151 -1.17 -5.59 -8.36
N LEU A 152 -0.50 -5.28 -7.25
CA LEU A 152 -1.09 -5.15 -5.90
C LEU A 152 -0.35 -4.10 -5.06
N LEU A 153 -1.08 -3.34 -4.22
CA LEU A 153 -0.59 -2.04 -3.71
C LEU A 153 -1.05 -1.48 -2.36
N PHE A 154 -0.06 -1.03 -1.58
CA PHE A 154 0.04 -0.07 -0.44
C PHE A 154 0.17 -0.64 0.98
N GLN A 155 1.41 -0.71 1.49
CA GLN A 155 2.00 0.26 2.42
C GLN A 155 3.53 0.03 2.46
N ASP A 156 4.33 1.07 2.65
CA ASP A 156 5.77 0.89 2.88
C ASP A 156 6.04 0.80 4.36
N SER A 157 5.91 -0.40 4.87
CA SER A 157 6.57 -0.75 6.10
C SER A 157 7.23 -2.11 5.90
N ALA A 158 8.20 -2.39 6.76
CA ALA A 158 8.74 -3.74 6.83
C ALA A 158 7.63 -4.80 7.03
N LEU A 159 6.43 -4.44 7.54
CA LEU A 159 5.29 -5.36 7.67
C LEU A 159 4.69 -5.74 6.31
N ASP A 160 4.61 -4.81 5.38
CA ASP A 160 4.01 -5.03 4.06
C ASP A 160 4.95 -5.79 3.15
N THR A 161 6.25 -5.44 3.16
CA THR A 161 7.28 -6.22 2.49
C THR A 161 7.26 -7.67 2.99
N ARG A 162 7.17 -7.87 4.32
CA ARG A 162 7.03 -9.22 4.90
C ARG A 162 5.76 -9.94 4.43
N ALA A 163 4.65 -9.23 4.25
CA ALA A 163 3.40 -9.83 3.79
C ALA A 163 3.48 -10.30 2.33
N GLY A 164 4.07 -9.50 1.44
CA GLY A 164 4.32 -9.88 0.05
C GLY A 164 5.28 -11.07 -0.06
N VAL A 165 6.38 -11.03 0.70
CA VAL A 165 7.34 -12.14 0.80
C VAL A 165 6.68 -13.40 1.36
N ALA A 166 5.84 -13.29 2.40
CA ALA A 166 5.09 -14.41 2.97
C ALA A 166 4.04 -14.99 1.99
N ALA A 167 3.57 -14.19 1.03
CA ALA A 167 2.73 -14.65 -0.07
C ALA A 167 3.53 -15.30 -1.21
N GLY A 168 4.86 -15.33 -1.12
CA GLY A 168 5.74 -15.88 -2.15
C GLY A 168 5.88 -14.99 -3.38
N ILE A 169 5.65 -13.69 -3.25
CA ILE A 169 5.64 -12.71 -4.34
C ILE A 169 6.89 -11.82 -4.25
N PRO A 170 7.67 -11.65 -5.34
CA PRO A 170 8.73 -10.64 -5.42
C PRO A 170 8.24 -9.23 -5.09
N VAL A 171 8.99 -8.50 -4.25
CA VAL A 171 8.62 -7.16 -3.79
C VAL A 171 9.63 -6.12 -4.27
N VAL A 172 9.15 -5.13 -5.03
CA VAL A 172 9.85 -3.89 -5.36
C VAL A 172 9.44 -2.84 -4.33
N ALA A 173 10.32 -2.48 -3.41
CA ALA A 173 10.06 -1.46 -2.40
C ALA A 173 10.55 -0.08 -2.84
N VAL A 174 9.73 0.96 -2.71
CA VAL A 174 10.07 2.33 -3.10
C VAL A 174 10.50 3.13 -1.87
N ALA A 175 11.80 3.20 -1.59
CA ALA A 175 12.41 3.79 -0.39
C ALA A 175 12.27 5.32 -0.27
N THR A 176 11.04 5.83 -0.21
CA THR A 176 10.72 7.25 -0.05
C THR A 176 10.81 7.72 1.40
N ARG A 177 10.54 6.84 2.38
CA ARG A 177 10.55 7.21 3.83
C ARG A 177 11.20 6.19 4.77
N ASN A 178 11.35 4.92 4.35
CA ASN A 178 12.01 3.91 5.18
C ASN A 178 13.48 3.78 4.83
N PRO A 179 14.35 3.48 5.82
CA PRO A 179 15.72 3.11 5.54
C PRO A 179 15.77 1.85 4.67
N GLU A 180 16.57 1.86 3.61
CA GLU A 180 16.73 0.72 2.70
C GLU A 180 17.02 -0.59 3.45
N LYS A 181 17.87 -0.53 4.48
CA LYS A 181 18.18 -1.68 5.35
C LYS A 181 16.93 -2.35 5.92
N SER A 182 15.94 -1.57 6.36
CA SER A 182 14.71 -2.13 6.94
C SER A 182 13.84 -2.84 5.90
N LEU A 183 13.92 -2.43 4.64
CA LEU A 183 13.21 -3.04 3.51
C LEU A 183 13.95 -4.32 3.04
N LEU A 184 15.29 -4.29 3.02
CA LEU A 184 16.12 -5.47 2.78
C LEU A 184 15.89 -6.54 3.85
N ASP A 185 15.94 -6.16 5.13
CA ASP A 185 15.71 -7.07 6.26
C ASP A 185 14.29 -7.66 6.25
N ALA A 186 13.34 -6.99 5.59
CA ALA A 186 11.98 -7.47 5.41
C ALA A 186 11.80 -8.39 4.17
N GLY A 187 12.84 -8.54 3.34
CA GLY A 187 12.88 -9.44 2.19
C GLY A 187 12.54 -8.79 0.84
N ALA A 188 12.65 -7.46 0.70
CA ALA A 188 12.45 -6.80 -0.58
C ALA A 188 13.41 -7.36 -1.64
N THR A 189 12.87 -7.68 -2.82
CA THR A 189 13.62 -8.20 -3.98
C THR A 189 14.40 -7.09 -4.68
N LEU A 190 13.77 -5.92 -4.82
CA LEU A 190 14.37 -4.74 -5.40
C LEU A 190 14.00 -3.52 -4.55
N ILE A 191 14.94 -2.58 -4.40
CA ILE A 191 14.68 -1.30 -3.75
C ILE A 191 14.98 -0.18 -4.72
N ILE A 192 14.02 0.71 -4.90
CA ILE A 192 14.10 1.87 -5.79
C ILE A 192 13.75 3.15 -5.05
N LYS A 193 14.21 4.29 -5.54
CA LYS A 193 13.97 5.60 -4.89
C LYS A 193 12.61 6.17 -5.28
N ASP A 194 12.28 6.02 -6.56
CA ASP A 194 11.06 6.42 -7.23
C ASP A 194 10.95 5.61 -8.54
N TYR A 195 9.94 5.90 -9.36
CA TYR A 195 9.72 5.20 -10.62
C TYR A 195 10.62 5.66 -11.78
N GLU A 196 11.59 6.55 -11.55
CA GLU A 196 12.65 6.88 -12.51
C GLU A 196 13.91 6.07 -12.29
N ASP A 197 14.01 5.32 -11.19
CA ASP A 197 15.21 4.56 -10.85
C ASP A 197 15.58 3.61 -12.01
N PRO A 198 16.78 3.75 -12.60
CA PRO A 198 17.22 2.88 -13.70
C PRO A 198 17.18 1.40 -13.34
N LYS A 199 17.39 1.05 -12.06
CA LYS A 199 17.31 -0.33 -11.59
C LYS A 199 15.93 -0.94 -11.85
N LEU A 200 14.86 -0.14 -11.74
CA LEU A 200 13.52 -0.60 -12.07
C LEU A 200 13.46 -0.98 -13.54
N TRP A 201 13.81 -0.03 -14.41
CA TRP A 201 13.64 -0.17 -15.85
C TRP A 201 14.50 -1.29 -16.42
N SER A 202 15.73 -1.48 -15.93
CA SER A 202 16.56 -2.62 -16.32
C SER A 202 15.90 -3.97 -15.99
N VAL A 203 15.28 -4.11 -14.82
CA VAL A 203 14.58 -5.34 -14.44
C VAL A 203 13.30 -5.53 -15.27
N LEU A 204 12.57 -4.45 -15.57
CA LEU A 204 11.37 -4.53 -16.40
C LEU A 204 11.71 -4.92 -17.85
N GLU A 205 12.78 -4.38 -18.41
CA GLU A 205 13.28 -4.75 -19.74
C GLU A 205 13.70 -6.22 -19.83
N GLU A 206 14.31 -6.77 -18.76
CA GLU A 206 14.64 -8.21 -18.69
C GLU A 206 13.40 -9.11 -18.60
N ILE A 207 12.29 -8.61 -18.04
CA ILE A 207 11.01 -9.36 -17.96
C ILE A 207 10.28 -9.37 -19.31
N ASP A 208 10.47 -8.32 -20.12
CA ASP A 208 9.87 -8.18 -21.46
C ASP A 208 10.66 -8.94 -22.55
N ALA A 209 11.88 -9.41 -22.25
CA ALA A 209 12.78 -10.13 -23.18
C ALA A 209 12.46 -11.62 -23.31
#